data_AF-R5TRK6-F1
#
_entry.id   AF-R5TRK6-F1
#
_cell.length_a   1.000
_cell.length_b   1.000
_cell.length_c   1.000
_cell.angle_alpha   90.00
_cell.angle_beta   90.00
_cell.angle_gamma   90.00
#
_symmetry.space_group_name_H-M   'P 1'
#
loop_
_entity.id
_entity.type
_entity.pdbx_description
1 polymer ?
#
loop_
_entity_poly.entity_id
_entity_poly.type
_entity_poly.pdbx_seq_one_letter_code
_entity_poly.pdbx_strand_id
1 'polypeptide(L)'
;MDNTVYIGVVDTKKKSPSCDVENSVVYANSTITNRYSGIANRLITSLCVQECLDNAERFRIEHALWDTGASGSCISERMARKMGLHPVDTGVGISSIGQQDILYYIVDVRLSDDIVFKNMKIAGFPLENHNVDFIIGMDIIAKGNLTIRNNNGKTEVEFSI
;
A
#
# COMPACT_ATOMS: atom_id res chain seq x y z
N MET A 1 -35.44 13.05 21.73
CA MET A 1 -34.96 14.02 20.72
C MET A 1 -33.47 14.10 20.90
N ASP A 2 -32.73 13.50 19.98
CA ASP A 2 -31.28 13.32 20.06
C ASP A 2 -30.55 14.63 19.82
N ASN A 3 -29.74 15.05 20.78
CA ASN A 3 -28.84 16.20 20.64
C ASN A 3 -27.54 15.73 19.97
N THR A 4 -27.35 16.12 18.71
CA THR A 4 -26.03 16.00 18.05
C THR A 4 -25.18 17.20 18.45
N VAL A 5 -24.06 16.95 19.15
CA VAL A 5 -23.05 17.96 19.47
C VAL A 5 -21.95 17.87 18.42
N TYR A 6 -21.75 18.96 17.68
CA TYR A 6 -20.60 19.14 16.79
C TYR A 6 -19.42 19.71 17.58
N ILE A 7 -18.24 19.10 17.46
CA ILE A 7 -16.97 19.66 17.96
C ILE A 7 -16.04 19.84 16.76
N GLY A 8 -15.82 21.09 16.36
CA GLY A 8 -14.85 21.51 15.35
C GLY A 8 -14.32 22.90 15.72
N VAL A 9 -13.01 23.09 15.65
CA VAL A 9 -12.34 24.34 16.04
C VAL A 9 -12.25 25.28 14.85
N VAL A 10 -12.75 26.50 15.01
CA VAL A 10 -12.56 27.62 14.08
C VAL A 10 -11.21 28.26 14.40
N ASP A 11 -10.33 28.40 13.41
CA ASP A 11 -9.14 29.25 13.52
C ASP A 11 -9.28 30.51 12.65
N THR A 12 -8.95 31.64 13.27
CA THR A 12 -9.12 33.00 12.75
C THR A 12 -7.80 33.52 12.17
N LYS A 13 -7.83 33.93 10.91
CA LYS A 13 -6.69 34.32 10.06
C LYS A 13 -5.63 35.21 10.74
N LYS A 14 -4.35 34.85 10.55
CA LYS A 14 -3.21 35.80 10.41
C LYS A 14 -2.47 35.54 9.09
N LYS A 15 -1.97 36.61 8.49
CA LYS A 15 -1.60 36.81 7.07
C LYS A 15 -0.10 36.55 6.80
N SER A 16 0.29 35.88 5.71
CA SER A 16 1.53 36.06 4.91
C SER A 16 1.67 34.93 3.84
N PRO A 17 2.62 34.98 2.89
CA PRO A 17 3.01 35.99 1.90
C PRO A 17 2.59 35.58 0.46
N SER A 18 3.08 36.30 -0.56
CA SER A 18 2.80 36.16 -1.99
C SER A 18 2.81 34.72 -2.54
N CYS A 19 1.87 34.39 -3.41
CA CYS A 19 1.92 33.18 -4.23
C CYS A 19 2.97 33.35 -5.33
N ASP A 20 4.16 32.84 -5.10
CA ASP A 20 5.05 32.47 -6.20
C ASP A 20 4.44 31.26 -6.89
N VAL A 21 4.17 31.37 -8.19
CA VAL A 21 3.75 30.23 -9.01
C VAL A 21 4.99 29.36 -9.21
N GLU A 22 5.10 28.30 -8.41
CA GLU A 22 6.08 27.27 -8.65
C GLU A 22 5.62 26.47 -9.87
N ASN A 23 6.30 26.67 -11.01
CA ASN A 23 6.12 25.84 -12.20
C ASN A 23 6.44 24.39 -11.85
N SER A 24 5.42 23.57 -11.58
CA SER A 24 5.61 22.12 -11.52
C SER A 24 5.50 21.54 -12.93
N VAL A 25 6.64 21.08 -13.43
CA VAL A 25 6.72 20.23 -14.61
C VAL A 25 5.87 18.98 -14.33
N VAL A 26 4.84 18.75 -15.14
CA VAL A 26 3.98 17.57 -15.05
C VAL A 26 4.81 16.35 -15.49
N TYR A 27 5.24 15.54 -14.53
CA TYR A 27 5.76 14.20 -14.83
C TYR A 27 4.59 13.32 -15.30
N ALA A 28 4.85 12.41 -16.24
CA ALA A 28 3.81 11.52 -16.77
C ALA A 28 3.11 10.79 -15.62
N ASN A 29 1.81 11.04 -15.43
CA ASN A 29 1.00 10.36 -14.41
C ASN A 29 1.07 8.85 -14.67
N SER A 30 1.77 8.13 -13.81
CA SER A 30 1.82 6.69 -13.88
C SER A 30 0.64 6.16 -13.07
N THR A 31 -0.28 5.49 -13.75
CA THR A 31 -1.55 5.06 -13.14
C THR A 31 -1.78 3.58 -13.36
N ILE A 32 -2.21 2.88 -12.32
CA ILE A 32 -2.81 1.55 -12.42
C ILE A 32 -4.30 1.62 -12.13
N THR A 33 -5.10 0.83 -12.87
CA THR A 33 -6.54 0.75 -12.68
C THR A 33 -6.99 -0.70 -12.64
N ASN A 34 -7.66 -1.09 -11.55
CA ASN A 34 -8.30 -2.39 -11.38
C ASN A 34 -9.83 -2.23 -11.42
N ARG A 35 -10.49 -2.94 -12.32
CA ARG A 35 -11.96 -2.94 -12.47
C ARG A 35 -12.54 -4.27 -12.04
N TYR A 36 -13.54 -4.21 -11.17
CA TYR A 36 -14.20 -5.39 -10.63
C TYR A 36 -15.52 -5.65 -11.36
N SER A 37 -15.97 -6.91 -11.39
CA SER A 37 -17.23 -7.28 -12.03
C SER A 37 -18.47 -6.77 -11.29
N GLY A 38 -18.32 -6.41 -10.01
CA GLY A 38 -19.36 -5.87 -9.12
C GLY A 38 -18.76 -5.08 -7.96
N ILE A 39 -19.54 -4.89 -6.90
CA ILE A 39 -19.05 -4.26 -5.66
C ILE A 39 -18.08 -5.20 -4.95
N ALA A 40 -16.84 -4.76 -4.80
CA ALA A 40 -15.78 -5.52 -4.16
C ALA A 40 -15.75 -5.25 -2.65
N ASN A 41 -15.72 -6.32 -1.85
CA ASN A 41 -15.49 -6.23 -0.40
C ASN A 41 -13.99 -6.25 -0.03
N ARG A 42 -13.12 -6.47 -1.02
CA ARG A 42 -11.67 -6.50 -0.88
C ARG A 42 -11.03 -5.92 -2.13
N LEU A 43 -10.05 -5.05 -1.96
CA LEU A 43 -9.36 -4.39 -3.05
C LEU A 43 -8.05 -5.12 -3.33
N ILE A 44 -8.09 -6.05 -4.27
CA ILE A 44 -6.97 -6.89 -4.68
C ILE A 44 -6.34 -6.38 -5.98
N THR A 45 -5.02 -6.32 -6.03
CA THR A 45 -4.24 -6.08 -7.25
C THR A 45 -3.14 -7.13 -7.38
N SER A 46 -2.64 -7.33 -8.59
CA SER A 46 -1.35 -8.00 -8.78
C SER A 46 -0.21 -7.02 -8.62
N LEU A 47 0.96 -7.49 -8.19
CA LEU A 47 2.22 -6.75 -8.17
C LEU A 47 3.40 -7.70 -8.34
N CYS A 48 4.60 -7.16 -8.53
CA CYS A 48 5.84 -7.95 -8.46
C CYS A 48 6.68 -7.52 -7.26
N VAL A 49 7.32 -8.51 -6.62
CA VAL A 49 8.30 -8.29 -5.56
C VAL A 49 9.64 -8.85 -6.03
N GLN A 50 10.72 -8.13 -5.74
CA GLN A 50 12.08 -8.53 -6.07
C GLN A 50 12.99 -8.23 -4.89
N GLU A 51 13.90 -9.14 -4.55
CA GLU A 51 14.96 -8.85 -3.57
C GLU A 51 15.91 -7.78 -4.14
N CYS A 52 16.43 -6.90 -3.28
CA CYS A 52 17.34 -5.82 -3.70
C CYS A 52 18.78 -6.31 -3.93
N LEU A 53 18.93 -7.42 -4.67
CA LEU A 53 20.21 -8.02 -5.06
C LEU A 53 20.37 -8.02 -6.58
N ASP A 54 21.61 -7.95 -7.05
CA ASP A 54 21.92 -8.04 -8.46
C ASP A 54 21.40 -9.36 -9.04
N ASN A 55 20.65 -9.29 -10.15
CA ASN A 55 20.03 -10.43 -10.84
C ASN A 55 18.96 -11.20 -10.04
N ALA A 56 18.40 -10.64 -8.97
CA ALA A 56 17.29 -11.27 -8.25
C ALA A 56 16.08 -11.50 -9.17
N GLU A 57 15.46 -12.68 -9.07
CA GLU A 57 14.25 -13.01 -9.82
C GLU A 57 13.07 -12.15 -9.34
N ARG A 58 12.22 -11.75 -10.29
CA ARG A 58 10.96 -11.07 -9.99
C ARG A 58 9.89 -12.11 -9.71
N PHE A 59 9.27 -12.01 -8.54
CA PHE A 59 8.14 -12.86 -8.18
C PHE A 59 6.84 -12.09 -8.33
N ARG A 60 5.96 -12.62 -9.18
CA ARG A 60 4.60 -12.09 -9.35
C ARG A 60 3.70 -12.57 -8.22
N ILE A 61 3.08 -11.61 -7.55
CA ILE A 61 2.03 -11.83 -6.54
C ILE A 61 0.70 -11.48 -7.19
N GLU A 62 -0.18 -12.47 -7.32
CA GLU A 62 -1.52 -12.27 -7.94
C GLU A 62 -2.51 -11.60 -6.99
N HIS A 63 -2.35 -11.79 -5.68
CA HIS A 63 -3.27 -11.29 -4.67
C HIS A 63 -2.57 -10.43 -3.63
N ALA A 64 -2.47 -9.14 -3.90
CA ALA A 64 -2.05 -8.11 -2.95
C ALA A 64 -3.26 -7.26 -2.52
N LEU A 65 -3.47 -7.10 -1.21
CA LEU A 65 -4.57 -6.34 -0.63
C LEU A 65 -4.16 -4.90 -0.36
N TRP A 66 -4.92 -3.93 -0.84
CA TRP A 66 -4.85 -2.55 -0.34
C TRP A 66 -5.49 -2.47 1.05
N ASP A 67 -4.73 -2.03 2.06
CA ASP A 67 -5.20 -1.93 3.45
C ASP A 67 -4.77 -0.61 4.09
N THR A 68 -5.72 0.32 4.23
CA THR A 68 -5.50 1.60 4.90
C THR A 68 -5.33 1.46 6.41
N GLY A 69 -5.70 0.32 7.00
CA GLY A 69 -5.50 0.00 8.41
C GLY A 69 -4.09 -0.50 8.73
N ALA A 70 -3.31 -0.88 7.71
CA ALA A 70 -1.94 -1.33 7.88
C ALA A 70 -0.96 -0.15 7.80
N SER A 71 -0.20 0.09 8.86
CA SER A 71 0.80 1.17 8.91
C SER A 71 1.98 0.94 7.96
N GLY A 72 2.32 -0.32 7.68
CA GLY A 72 3.37 -0.71 6.75
C GLY A 72 2.95 -1.90 5.90
N SER A 73 3.61 -2.06 4.76
CA SER A 73 3.37 -3.15 3.83
C SER A 73 4.00 -4.45 4.36
N CYS A 74 3.37 -5.58 4.07
CA CYS A 74 3.85 -6.89 4.50
C CYS A 74 3.68 -7.95 3.43
N ILE A 75 4.51 -8.99 3.52
CA ILE A 75 4.49 -10.18 2.66
C ILE A 75 4.14 -11.40 3.50
N SER A 76 3.46 -12.38 2.92
CA SER A 76 3.21 -13.63 3.62
C SER A 76 4.54 -14.34 3.89
N GLU A 77 4.71 -14.90 5.09
CA GLU A 77 5.92 -15.66 5.43
C GLU A 77 6.15 -16.82 4.47
N ARG A 78 5.06 -17.49 4.04
CA ARG A 78 5.10 -18.53 3.02
C ARG A 78 5.68 -18.00 1.70
N MET A 79 5.26 -16.82 1.24
CA MET A 79 5.78 -16.23 0.02
C MET A 79 7.24 -15.79 0.18
N ALA A 80 7.60 -15.15 1.30
CA ALA A 80 8.99 -14.80 1.60
C ALA A 80 9.92 -16.01 1.55
N ARG A 81 9.51 -17.13 2.18
CA ARG A 81 10.25 -18.41 2.10
C ARG A 81 10.31 -18.97 0.68
N LYS A 82 9.20 -18.94 -0.07
CA LYS A 82 9.15 -19.41 -1.46
C LYS A 82 10.10 -18.63 -2.37
N MET A 83 10.22 -17.33 -2.13
CA MET A 83 11.11 -16.44 -2.85
C MET A 83 12.58 -16.57 -2.40
N GLY A 84 12.84 -17.20 -1.25
CA GLY A 84 14.18 -17.27 -0.67
C GLY A 84 14.69 -15.94 -0.12
N LEU A 85 13.79 -15.04 0.31
CA LEU A 85 14.17 -13.73 0.84
C LEU A 85 15.01 -13.86 2.11
N HIS A 86 16.09 -13.08 2.19
CA HIS A 86 16.94 -13.04 3.38
C HIS A 86 16.40 -12.03 4.39
N PRO A 87 16.10 -12.46 5.63
CA PRO A 87 15.73 -11.53 6.69
C PRO A 87 16.88 -10.56 6.98
N VAL A 88 16.56 -9.27 7.09
CA VAL A 88 17.54 -8.22 7.43
C VAL A 88 17.44 -7.78 8.90
N ASP A 89 16.31 -8.06 9.55
CA ASP A 89 16.00 -7.61 10.90
C ASP A 89 14.85 -8.45 11.49
N THR A 90 14.66 -8.34 12.80
CA THR A 90 13.60 -8.99 13.58
C THR A 90 12.83 -7.94 14.37
N GLY A 91 11.57 -8.19 14.70
CA GLY A 91 10.83 -7.32 15.61
C GLY A 91 9.51 -7.92 16.08
N VAL A 92 8.67 -7.07 16.68
CA VAL A 92 7.34 -7.46 17.15
C VAL A 92 6.29 -6.78 16.28
N GLY A 93 5.54 -7.59 15.53
CA GLY A 93 4.40 -7.17 14.74
C GLY A 93 3.15 -7.11 15.59
N ILE A 94 2.32 -6.09 15.39
CA ILE A 94 1.01 -5.95 16.05
C ILE A 94 -0.06 -6.02 14.97
N SER A 95 -1.02 -6.92 15.17
CA SER A 95 -2.17 -7.10 14.28
C SER A 95 -3.47 -7.20 15.09
N SER A 96 -4.59 -7.42 14.41
CA SER A 96 -5.89 -7.61 15.06
C SER A 96 -5.96 -8.86 15.95
N ILE A 97 -5.07 -9.83 15.76
CA ILE A 97 -5.00 -11.07 16.57
C ILE A 97 -4.00 -10.97 17.73
N GLY A 98 -3.29 -9.85 17.86
CA GLY A 98 -2.32 -9.61 18.93
C GLY A 98 -0.91 -9.37 18.41
N GLN A 99 0.05 -9.62 19.30
CA GLN A 99 1.48 -9.43 19.03
C GLN A 99 2.13 -10.74 18.63
N GLN A 100 3.11 -10.67 17.73
CA GLN A 100 3.92 -11.82 17.33
C GLN A 100 5.31 -11.36 16.89
N ASP A 101 6.30 -12.24 17.04
CA ASP A 101 7.61 -12.01 16.46
C ASP A 101 7.51 -12.09 14.93
N ILE A 102 8.21 -11.18 14.26
CA ILE A 102 8.24 -11.05 12.79
C ILE A 102 9.66 -10.85 12.29
N LEU A 103 9.85 -11.21 11.03
CA LEU A 103 11.05 -10.93 10.27
C LEU A 103 10.80 -9.77 9.33
N TYR A 104 11.83 -8.95 9.11
CA TYR A 104 11.80 -7.90 8.10
C TYR A 104 12.69 -8.25 6.92
N TYR A 105 12.28 -7.80 5.74
CA TYR A 105 12.96 -8.01 4.47
C TYR A 105 13.11 -6.67 3.75
N ILE A 106 14.12 -6.54 2.89
CA ILE A 106 14.27 -5.39 2.00
C ILE A 106 13.98 -5.84 0.57
N VAL A 107 12.96 -5.25 -0.04
CA VAL A 107 12.51 -5.61 -1.39
C VAL A 107 12.17 -4.39 -2.22
N ASP A 108 12.21 -4.55 -3.53
CA ASP A 108 11.55 -3.67 -4.48
C ASP A 108 10.12 -4.16 -4.69
N VAL A 109 9.15 -3.24 -4.59
CA VAL A 109 7.73 -3.50 -4.87
C VAL A 109 7.34 -2.77 -6.14
N ARG A 110 6.82 -3.52 -7.13
CA ARG A 110 6.45 -3.00 -8.45
C ARG A 110 4.96 -3.20 -8.71
N LEU A 111 4.20 -2.12 -8.78
CA LEU A 111 2.77 -2.14 -9.12
C LEU A 111 2.55 -2.18 -10.64
N SER A 112 3.43 -1.51 -11.39
CA SER A 112 3.53 -1.54 -12.85
C SER A 112 4.97 -1.25 -13.26
N ASP A 113 5.31 -1.32 -14.55
CA ASP A 113 6.69 -1.02 -14.96
C ASP A 113 7.16 0.40 -14.63
N ASP A 114 6.22 1.33 -14.53
CA ASP A 114 6.45 2.74 -14.22
C ASP A 114 6.29 3.08 -12.73
N ILE A 115 5.63 2.22 -11.94
CA ILE A 115 5.40 2.43 -10.50
C ILE A 115 6.20 1.42 -9.69
N VAL A 116 7.38 1.84 -9.24
CA VAL A 116 8.34 1.01 -8.49
C VAL A 116 8.74 1.70 -7.19
N PHE A 117 8.52 1.02 -6.08
CA PHE A 117 9.00 1.43 -4.76
C PHE A 117 10.23 0.61 -4.41
N LYS A 118 11.39 1.27 -4.39
CA LYS A 118 12.67 0.60 -4.17
C LYS A 118 13.06 0.50 -2.71
N ASN A 119 13.84 -0.52 -2.36
CA ASN A 119 14.46 -0.70 -1.04
C ASN A 119 13.47 -0.59 0.12
N MET A 120 12.28 -1.15 -0.04
CA MET A 120 11.25 -1.13 0.99
C MET A 120 11.55 -2.16 2.08
N LYS A 121 11.62 -1.69 3.33
CA LYS A 121 11.60 -2.57 4.50
C LYS A 121 10.16 -3.02 4.74
N ILE A 122 9.86 -4.30 4.50
CA ILE A 122 8.55 -4.90 4.69
C ILE A 122 8.59 -5.98 5.76
N ALA A 123 7.47 -6.19 6.45
CA ALA A 123 7.33 -7.24 7.45
C ALA A 123 6.89 -8.58 6.82
N GLY A 124 7.34 -9.70 7.37
CA GLY A 124 6.74 -11.01 7.15
C GLY A 124 5.64 -11.28 8.15
N PHE A 125 4.43 -11.60 7.68
CA PHE A 125 3.29 -11.98 8.52
C PHE A 125 2.66 -13.31 8.07
N PRO A 126 2.01 -14.06 8.97
CA PRO A 126 1.23 -15.24 8.63
C PRO A 126 -0.11 -14.83 8.01
N LEU A 127 -0.10 -14.62 6.70
CA LEU A 127 -1.27 -14.16 5.94
C LEU A 127 -2.11 -15.31 5.35
N GLU A 128 -1.82 -16.57 5.68
CA GLU A 128 -2.43 -17.75 5.07
C GLU A 128 -3.97 -17.75 5.19
N ASN A 129 -4.50 -17.27 6.32
CA ASN A 129 -5.95 -17.20 6.55
C ASN A 129 -6.63 -16.05 5.80
N HIS A 130 -5.87 -15.14 5.18
CA HIS A 130 -6.38 -13.98 4.46
C HIS A 130 -6.42 -14.18 2.93
N ASN A 131 -5.97 -15.33 2.42
CA ASN A 131 -5.91 -15.64 0.97
C ASN A 131 -5.20 -14.55 0.14
N VAL A 132 -4.19 -13.91 0.72
CA VAL A 132 -3.33 -12.90 0.06
C VAL A 132 -1.89 -13.16 0.43
N ASP A 133 -0.98 -12.79 -0.47
CA ASP A 133 0.45 -12.94 -0.24
C ASP A 133 1.16 -11.60 0.03
N PHE A 134 0.44 -10.50 -0.11
CA PHE A 134 0.96 -9.17 0.18
C PHE A 134 -0.14 -8.24 0.68
N ILE A 135 0.21 -7.34 1.60
CA ILE A 135 -0.61 -6.20 2.01
C ILE A 135 0.14 -4.94 1.62
N ILE A 136 -0.52 -4.07 0.86
CA ILE A 136 -0.07 -2.74 0.51
C ILE A 136 -0.62 -1.79 1.57
N GLY A 137 0.26 -1.37 2.47
CA GLY A 137 -0.06 -0.51 3.61
C GLY A 137 0.15 0.98 3.31
N MET A 138 0.03 1.78 4.37
CA MET A 138 0.12 3.25 4.31
C MET A 138 1.51 3.76 3.87
N ASP A 139 2.57 2.99 4.05
CA ASP A 139 3.92 3.28 3.57
C ASP A 139 4.07 3.30 2.05
N ILE A 140 3.15 2.66 1.32
CA ILE A 140 2.99 2.76 -0.14
C ILE A 140 1.83 3.69 -0.48
N ILE A 141 0.67 3.52 0.15
CA ILE A 141 -0.56 4.28 -0.17
C ILE A 141 -0.31 5.79 -0.05
N ALA A 142 0.37 6.25 1.00
CA ALA A 142 0.62 7.67 1.23
C ALA A 142 1.62 8.31 0.25
N LYS A 143 2.27 7.52 -0.62
CA LYS A 143 3.19 8.02 -1.65
C LYS A 143 2.49 8.32 -2.98
N GLY A 144 1.20 8.07 -3.08
CA GLY A 144 0.40 8.34 -4.27
C GLY A 144 -1.05 8.64 -3.93
N ASN A 145 -1.91 8.52 -4.94
CA ASN A 145 -3.34 8.78 -4.84
C ASN A 145 -4.11 7.48 -5.02
N LEU A 146 -4.54 6.86 -3.93
CA LEU A 146 -5.47 5.72 -3.98
C LEU A 146 -6.91 6.24 -4.10
N THR A 147 -7.55 5.98 -5.24
CA THR A 147 -8.92 6.36 -5.54
C THR A 147 -9.80 5.13 -5.67
N ILE A 148 -10.95 5.11 -4.99
CA ILE A 148 -11.95 4.04 -5.07
C ILE A 148 -13.25 4.65 -5.56
N ARG A 149 -13.79 4.11 -6.65
CA ARG A 149 -15.03 4.60 -7.29
C ARG A 149 -16.04 3.47 -7.40
N ASN A 150 -17.31 3.80 -7.15
CA ASN A 150 -18.44 2.97 -7.59
C ASN A 150 -18.87 3.46 -8.98
N ASN A 151 -18.59 2.67 -9.99
CA ASN A 151 -18.95 2.93 -11.38
C ASN A 151 -20.09 1.99 -11.78
N ASN A 152 -21.33 2.44 -11.64
CA ASN A 152 -22.54 1.68 -11.98
C ASN A 152 -22.62 0.30 -11.30
N GLY A 153 -22.40 0.24 -9.98
CA GLY A 153 -22.47 -1.02 -9.23
C GLY A 153 -21.20 -1.87 -9.33
N LYS A 154 -20.13 -1.33 -9.93
CA LYS A 154 -18.82 -1.98 -10.05
C LYS A 154 -17.77 -1.17 -9.35
N THR A 155 -16.98 -1.81 -8.50
CA THR A 155 -15.82 -1.15 -7.89
C THR A 155 -14.74 -0.92 -8.94
N GLU A 156 -14.17 0.28 -8.93
CA GLU A 156 -12.98 0.64 -9.71
C GLU A 156 -11.96 1.23 -8.73
N VAL A 157 -10.76 0.67 -8.73
CA VAL A 157 -9.64 1.12 -7.89
C VAL A 157 -8.57 1.67 -8.80
N GLU A 158 -8.06 2.83 -8.46
CA GLU A 158 -7.00 3.50 -9.18
C GLU A 158 -5.91 3.92 -8.20
N PHE A 159 -4.65 3.73 -8.58
CA PHE A 159 -3.51 4.27 -7.85
C PHE A 159 -2.61 5.01 -8.83
N SER A 160 -2.28 6.26 -8.53
CA SER A 160 -1.40 7.10 -9.36
C SER A 160 -0.31 7.79 -8.55
N ILE A 161 0.85 7.99 -9.17
CA ILE A 161 1.97 8.79 -8.66
C ILE A 161 2.36 9.88 -9.65
#